data_AF-A0A7K1US03-F1
#
_entry.id   AF-A0A7K1US03-F1
#
_cell.length_a   1.000
_cell.length_b   1.000
_cell.length_c   1.000
_cell.angle_alpha   90.00
_cell.angle_beta   90.00
_cell.angle_gamma   90.00
#
_symmetry.space_group_name_H-M   'P 1'
#
loop_
_entity.id
_entity.type
_entity.pdbx_description
1 polymer ?
#
loop_
_entity_poly.entity_id
_entity_poly.type
_entity_poly.pdbx_seq_one_letter_code
_entity_poly.pdbx_strand_id
1 'polypeptide(L)'
;MNEIPLEENREPEEILLDAPEAQTETAQGPLQQWLRTHTETSDEDADAEAPPDLPRPRRWRGVAGGACALVLAAAAITTVAPHPHPSTASESTVASPRVSDHPVELVTGTSSGCAHSATEQQILAVARGAVPVRDGGQAIAVFEAAYYRDRDGGRARALVAESAAVADAPAIQAGIDSIPVGTTYCARIRRLDLGLYGVEIHEVRPGEPESIWRQQIATSDRDGHTLITAITQL
;
A
#
# COMPACT_ATOMS: atom_id res chain seq x y z
N MET A 1 41.00 -36.91 -70.62
CA MET A 1 39.73 -37.23 -69.93
C MET A 1 40.07 -37.45 -68.47
N ASN A 2 39.83 -36.45 -67.62
CA ASN A 2 39.91 -36.59 -66.16
C ASN A 2 38.60 -36.06 -65.59
N GLU A 3 37.97 -36.89 -64.77
CA GLU A 3 36.62 -36.72 -64.24
C GLU A 3 36.62 -35.76 -63.04
N ILE A 4 35.57 -34.96 -62.92
CA ILE A 4 35.31 -34.05 -61.79
C ILE A 4 34.53 -34.86 -60.75
N PRO A 5 34.96 -34.94 -59.46
CA PRO A 5 34.10 -35.49 -58.42
C PRO A 5 33.05 -34.45 -58.03
N LEU A 6 31.79 -34.88 -58.02
CA LEU A 6 30.65 -34.14 -57.50
C LEU A 6 30.85 -33.90 -56.00
N GLU A 7 31.03 -32.63 -55.62
CA GLU A 7 30.97 -32.20 -54.23
C GLU A 7 29.58 -32.53 -53.66
N GLU A 8 29.61 -33.43 -52.68
CA GLU A 8 28.51 -33.90 -51.88
C GLU A 8 27.85 -32.72 -51.15
N ASN A 9 26.54 -32.57 -51.34
CA ASN A 9 25.66 -31.63 -50.66
C ASN A 9 25.90 -31.68 -49.15
N ARG A 10 26.68 -30.72 -48.62
CA ARG A 10 26.72 -30.43 -47.19
C ARG A 10 25.49 -29.58 -46.87
N GLU A 11 24.46 -30.23 -46.34
CA GLU A 11 23.30 -29.54 -45.78
C GLU A 11 23.75 -28.54 -44.69
N PRO A 12 23.14 -27.35 -44.59
CA PRO A 12 23.52 -26.40 -43.56
C PRO A 12 23.14 -26.95 -42.18
N GLU A 13 24.13 -27.06 -41.28
CA GLU A 13 23.90 -27.26 -39.86
C GLU A 13 22.90 -26.20 -39.39
N GLU A 14 21.70 -26.67 -39.06
CA GLU A 14 20.70 -25.89 -38.34
C GLU A 14 21.31 -25.58 -36.97
N ILE A 15 21.84 -24.36 -36.82
CA ILE A 15 22.26 -23.81 -35.54
C ILE A 15 20.98 -23.70 -34.70
N LEU A 16 20.70 -24.75 -33.96
CA LEU A 16 19.77 -24.75 -32.84
C LEU A 16 20.35 -23.76 -31.83
N LEU A 17 19.95 -22.48 -31.95
CA LEU A 17 20.09 -21.53 -30.86
C LEU A 17 19.30 -22.13 -29.70
N ASP A 18 20.01 -22.69 -28.72
CA ASP A 18 19.45 -22.97 -27.40
C ASP A 18 18.67 -21.73 -26.99
N ALA A 19 17.34 -21.85 -26.98
CA ALA A 19 16.48 -20.85 -26.39
C ALA A 19 16.99 -20.65 -24.96
N PRO A 20 17.18 -19.40 -24.49
CA PRO A 20 17.50 -19.21 -23.09
C PRO A 20 16.37 -19.86 -22.30
N GLU A 21 16.71 -20.93 -21.57
CA GLU A 21 15.81 -21.59 -20.65
C GLU A 21 15.16 -20.48 -19.82
N ALA A 22 13.83 -20.40 -19.87
CA ALA A 22 13.06 -19.45 -19.09
C ALA A 22 13.15 -19.85 -17.61
N GLN A 23 14.31 -19.60 -17.00
CA GLN A 23 14.51 -19.65 -15.57
C GLN A 23 13.94 -18.37 -14.98
N THR A 24 12.61 -18.27 -14.94
CA THR A 24 11.92 -17.22 -14.19
C THR A 24 10.73 -17.81 -13.45
N GLU A 25 10.96 -18.96 -12.81
CA GLU A 25 10.04 -19.54 -11.85
C GLU A 25 10.80 -19.78 -10.55
N THR A 26 11.02 -18.70 -9.78
CA THR A 26 11.24 -18.64 -8.30
C THR A 26 12.02 -17.38 -7.92
N ALA A 27 11.37 -16.22 -7.97
CA ALA A 27 11.82 -15.06 -7.20
C ALA A 27 10.60 -14.33 -6.64
N GLN A 28 9.71 -15.06 -5.98
CA GLN A 28 8.79 -14.43 -5.04
C GLN A 28 9.63 -14.19 -3.79
N GLY A 29 10.07 -12.95 -3.59
CA GLY A 29 10.93 -12.61 -2.46
C GLY A 29 10.25 -12.96 -1.13
N PRO A 30 11.02 -13.18 -0.05
CA PRO A 30 10.48 -13.53 1.27
C PRO A 30 9.35 -12.58 1.72
N LEU A 31 9.49 -11.28 1.43
CA LEU A 31 8.44 -10.28 1.63
C LEU A 31 7.14 -10.61 0.91
N GLN A 32 7.20 -11.05 -0.35
CA GLN A 32 6.01 -11.33 -1.15
C GLN A 32 5.29 -12.58 -0.70
N GLN A 33 6.05 -13.62 -0.34
CA GLN A 33 5.47 -14.81 0.27
C GLN A 33 4.81 -14.47 1.61
N TRP A 34 5.49 -13.64 2.40
CA TRP A 34 5.03 -13.21 3.71
C TRP A 34 3.80 -12.30 3.66
N LEU A 35 3.75 -11.31 2.76
CA LEU A 35 2.58 -10.45 2.54
C LEU A 35 1.37 -11.30 2.16
N ARG A 36 1.56 -12.32 1.30
CA ARG A 36 0.49 -13.25 0.89
C ARG A 36 -0.03 -14.09 2.07
N THR A 37 0.85 -14.61 2.93
CA THR A 37 0.43 -15.42 4.07
C THR A 37 -0.17 -14.61 5.21
N HIS A 38 0.01 -13.29 5.24
CA HIS A 38 -0.43 -12.43 6.36
C HIS A 38 -1.43 -11.34 5.95
N THR A 39 -1.88 -11.32 4.69
CA THR A 39 -3.05 -10.53 4.25
C THR A 39 -4.35 -11.33 4.30
N GLU A 40 -4.29 -12.65 4.50
CA GLU A 40 -5.44 -13.54 4.54
C GLU A 40 -5.52 -14.23 5.91
N THR A 41 -5.67 -13.47 6.99
CA THR A 41 -6.08 -14.01 8.31
C THR A 41 -6.77 -12.91 9.11
N SER A 42 -8.02 -12.61 8.76
CA SER A 42 -8.93 -11.97 9.72
C SER A 42 -10.31 -12.62 9.78
N ASP A 43 -10.55 -13.71 9.06
CA ASP A 43 -11.83 -14.43 9.10
C ASP A 43 -11.76 -15.86 9.69
N GLU A 44 -10.58 -16.35 10.10
CA GLU A 44 -10.42 -17.76 10.51
C GLU A 44 -9.94 -18.00 11.96
N ASP A 45 -10.04 -16.99 12.83
CA ASP A 45 -9.93 -17.15 14.30
C ASP A 45 -11.26 -16.81 15.02
N ALA A 46 -12.38 -16.80 14.29
CA ALA A 46 -13.72 -16.67 14.86
C ALA A 46 -14.41 -18.03 15.18
N ASP A 47 -13.79 -19.16 14.80
CA ASP A 47 -14.30 -20.51 15.08
C ASP A 47 -13.28 -21.40 15.82
N ALA A 48 -12.51 -20.80 16.74
CA ALA A 48 -11.84 -21.55 17.80
C ALA A 48 -12.87 -22.02 18.83
N GLU A 49 -13.47 -23.16 18.52
CA GLU A 49 -14.00 -24.21 19.39
C GLU A 49 -14.37 -23.80 20.83
N ALA A 50 -15.69 -23.74 21.08
CA ALA A 50 -16.27 -23.54 22.39
C ALA A 50 -15.69 -24.51 23.45
N PRO A 51 -15.35 -24.04 24.66
CA PRO A 51 -14.85 -24.91 25.72
C PRO A 51 -15.92 -25.94 26.14
N PRO A 52 -15.52 -27.17 26.53
CA PRO A 52 -16.45 -28.24 26.86
C PRO A 52 -17.37 -27.87 28.04
N ASP A 53 -18.65 -28.19 27.87
CA ASP A 53 -19.73 -28.04 28.85
C ASP A 53 -19.34 -28.54 30.24
N LEU A 54 -19.21 -27.60 31.19
CA LEU A 54 -19.10 -27.93 32.60
C LEU A 54 -20.48 -28.33 33.16
N PRO A 55 -20.54 -29.31 34.09
CA PRO A 55 -21.80 -29.85 34.59
C PRO A 55 -22.59 -28.81 35.40
N ARG A 56 -23.86 -28.62 35.01
CA ARG A 56 -24.84 -27.73 35.67
C ARG A 56 -25.20 -28.20 37.10
N PRO A 57 -25.07 -27.37 38.13
CA PRO A 57 -25.78 -27.58 39.40
C PRO A 57 -27.13 -26.82 39.42
N ARG A 58 -28.19 -27.61 39.33
CA ARG A 58 -29.48 -27.57 40.06
C ARG A 58 -29.89 -26.26 40.78
N ARG A 59 -30.81 -25.54 40.11
CA ARG A 59 -32.03 -24.84 40.60
C ARG A 59 -31.98 -24.15 41.98
N TRP A 60 -32.03 -22.82 41.95
CA TRP A 60 -32.81 -22.06 42.94
C TRP A 60 -33.73 -21.07 42.24
N ARG A 61 -35.02 -21.13 42.60
CA ARG A 61 -36.08 -20.24 42.13
C ARG A 61 -35.97 -18.93 42.91
N GLY A 62 -35.87 -17.80 42.19
CA GLY A 62 -36.02 -16.47 42.75
C GLY A 62 -36.85 -15.62 41.79
N VAL A 63 -38.10 -15.36 42.17
CA VAL A 63 -39.05 -14.46 41.51
C VAL A 63 -38.82 -13.04 42.03
N ALA A 64 -38.74 -12.07 41.12
CA ALA A 64 -39.11 -10.64 41.25
C ALA A 64 -38.32 -9.89 40.15
N GLY A 65 -38.91 -9.18 39.19
CA GLY A 65 -39.99 -8.22 39.32
C GLY A 65 -39.41 -6.84 39.02
N GLY A 66 -39.99 -6.09 38.07
CA GLY A 66 -39.70 -4.66 37.94
C GLY A 66 -39.55 -4.16 36.51
N ALA A 67 -40.69 -3.86 35.88
CA ALA A 67 -40.78 -2.86 34.82
C ALA A 67 -40.77 -1.45 35.44
N CYS A 68 -40.10 -0.48 34.80
CA CYS A 68 -40.34 0.98 34.85
C CYS A 68 -39.52 1.58 33.69
N ALA A 69 -40.09 1.92 32.53
CA ALA A 69 -40.96 3.05 32.22
C ALA A 69 -40.29 4.45 32.42
N LEU A 70 -40.07 5.10 31.27
CA LEU A 70 -40.22 6.53 30.95
C LEU A 70 -39.41 7.57 31.74
N VAL A 71 -38.64 8.41 31.03
CA VAL A 71 -38.79 9.89 31.08
C VAL A 71 -38.41 10.50 29.72
N LEU A 72 -39.34 11.29 29.18
CA LEU A 72 -39.23 12.22 28.06
C LEU A 72 -38.49 13.49 28.49
N ALA A 73 -37.72 14.10 27.57
CA ALA A 73 -37.49 15.54 27.59
C ALA A 73 -37.33 16.09 26.16
N ALA A 74 -38.35 16.84 25.74
CA ALA A 74 -38.36 17.73 24.60
C ALA A 74 -37.93 19.15 25.02
N ALA A 75 -37.35 19.91 24.07
CA ALA A 75 -37.32 21.38 23.93
C ALA A 75 -35.97 21.80 23.27
N ALA A 76 -35.86 22.74 22.35
CA ALA A 76 -36.79 23.72 21.80
C ALA A 76 -36.36 24.09 20.37
N ILE A 77 -37.34 24.36 19.51
CA ILE A 77 -37.15 24.96 18.19
C ILE A 77 -37.07 26.48 18.38
N THR A 78 -35.96 27.10 17.99
CA THR A 78 -35.89 28.55 17.78
C THR A 78 -35.72 28.82 16.28
N THR A 79 -36.78 29.30 15.64
CA THR A 79 -36.74 29.86 14.29
C THR A 79 -36.30 31.32 14.36
N VAL A 80 -35.11 31.63 13.85
CA VAL A 80 -34.70 33.02 13.56
C VAL A 80 -34.78 33.21 12.05
N ALA A 81 -35.63 34.13 11.62
CA ALA A 81 -35.79 34.52 10.22
C ALA A 81 -34.58 35.33 9.71
N PRO A 82 -34.30 35.33 8.39
CA PRO A 82 -33.09 35.92 7.81
C PRO A 82 -33.24 37.43 7.58
N HIS A 83 -32.24 38.21 7.96
CA HIS A 83 -32.07 39.60 7.52
C HIS A 83 -31.01 39.65 6.42
N PRO A 84 -31.33 40.10 5.19
CA PRO A 84 -30.31 40.33 4.17
C PRO A 84 -29.78 41.76 4.28
N HIS A 85 -28.51 41.90 4.66
CA HIS A 85 -27.74 43.12 4.42
C HIS A 85 -26.43 42.75 3.68
N PRO A 86 -26.06 43.51 2.63
CA PRO A 86 -25.00 43.15 1.71
C PRO A 86 -23.63 43.32 2.37
N SER A 87 -22.94 42.21 2.62
CA SER A 87 -21.50 42.22 2.90
C SER A 87 -20.77 42.59 1.62
N THR A 88 -20.16 43.77 1.61
CA THR A 88 -19.02 44.07 0.76
C THR A 88 -17.86 43.18 1.20
N ALA A 89 -17.85 41.94 0.70
CA ALA A 89 -16.72 41.04 0.85
C ALA A 89 -15.66 41.48 -0.16
N SER A 90 -14.52 41.96 0.34
CA SER A 90 -13.27 41.80 -0.40
C SER A 90 -13.02 40.30 -0.52
N GLU A 91 -13.39 39.74 -1.67
CA GLU A 91 -12.92 38.43 -2.12
C GLU A 91 -11.40 38.50 -2.32
N SER A 92 -10.65 38.36 -1.23
CA SER A 92 -9.38 37.66 -1.31
C SER A 92 -9.71 36.19 -1.50
N THR A 93 -9.91 35.81 -2.75
CA THR A 93 -9.93 34.42 -3.20
C THR A 93 -8.63 33.77 -2.75
N VAL A 94 -8.66 33.10 -1.59
CA VAL A 94 -7.67 32.09 -1.26
C VAL A 94 -7.88 31.01 -2.31
N ALA A 95 -7.00 30.99 -3.31
CA ALA A 95 -6.99 29.95 -4.31
C ALA A 95 -6.81 28.61 -3.56
N SER A 96 -7.89 27.84 -3.47
CA SER A 96 -7.81 26.43 -3.08
C SER A 96 -6.73 25.78 -3.94
N PRO A 97 -5.79 24.98 -3.39
CA PRO A 97 -4.79 24.32 -4.21
C PRO A 97 -5.54 23.49 -5.25
N ARG A 98 -5.45 23.88 -6.51
CA ARG A 98 -5.93 23.05 -7.60
C ARG A 98 -5.05 21.81 -7.57
N VAL A 99 -5.62 20.68 -7.20
CA VAL A 99 -5.00 19.38 -7.48
C VAL A 99 -4.80 19.36 -8.99
N SER A 100 -3.55 19.47 -9.44
CA SER A 100 -3.23 19.40 -10.86
C SER A 100 -3.69 18.04 -11.37
N ASP A 101 -4.63 18.05 -12.32
CA ASP A 101 -5.23 16.87 -12.98
C ASP A 101 -4.28 16.23 -14.02
N HIS A 102 -2.98 16.43 -13.86
CA HIS A 102 -1.98 15.81 -14.71
C HIS A 102 -1.37 14.63 -13.98
N PRO A 103 -1.28 13.44 -14.61
CA PRO A 103 -0.59 12.30 -14.04
C PRO A 103 0.90 12.63 -13.97
N VAL A 104 1.33 13.24 -12.87
CA VAL A 104 2.73 13.36 -12.53
C VAL A 104 3.11 12.01 -11.93
N GLU A 105 3.89 11.24 -12.68
CA GLU A 105 4.56 10.07 -12.14
C GLU A 105 5.46 10.52 -10.98
N LEU A 106 5.22 9.94 -9.81
CA LEU A 106 6.01 10.21 -8.62
C LEU A 106 7.09 9.15 -8.48
N VAL A 107 8.32 9.59 -8.24
CA VAL A 107 9.47 8.70 -8.10
C VAL A 107 10.15 8.97 -6.75
N THR A 108 10.44 7.89 -6.01
CA THR A 108 11.21 7.91 -4.77
C THR A 108 12.16 6.72 -4.75
N GLY A 109 13.36 6.88 -4.19
CA GLY A 109 14.32 5.79 -4.17
C GLY A 109 15.65 6.15 -3.53
N THR A 110 16.53 5.16 -3.50
CA THR A 110 17.93 5.28 -3.08
C THR A 110 18.89 4.68 -4.11
N SER A 111 18.38 4.02 -5.15
CA SER A 111 19.22 3.41 -6.17
C SER A 111 19.86 4.46 -7.07
N SER A 112 21.08 4.17 -7.54
CA SER A 112 21.78 5.03 -8.49
C SER A 112 20.99 5.09 -9.81
N GLY A 113 20.61 6.31 -10.23
CA GLY A 113 19.81 6.50 -11.44
C GLY A 113 18.30 6.53 -11.19
N CYS A 114 17.84 6.36 -9.94
CA CYS A 114 16.47 6.73 -9.60
C CYS A 114 16.32 8.25 -9.76
N ALA A 115 15.38 8.68 -10.60
CA ALA A 115 15.19 10.10 -10.89
C ALA A 115 14.65 10.81 -9.63
N HIS A 116 15.52 11.50 -8.92
CA HIS A 116 15.17 12.36 -7.80
C HIS A 116 14.51 13.63 -8.34
N SER A 117 13.18 13.65 -8.34
CA SER A 117 12.39 14.83 -8.75
C SER A 117 12.37 15.88 -7.64
N ALA A 118 11.99 17.14 -7.95
CA ALA A 118 11.71 18.15 -6.92
C ALA A 118 10.68 17.67 -5.88
N THR A 119 9.84 16.70 -6.26
CA THR A 119 8.86 16.08 -5.38
C THR A 119 9.50 15.22 -4.29
N GLU A 120 10.72 14.72 -4.46
CA GLU A 120 11.41 13.95 -3.42
C GLU A 120 11.71 14.79 -2.17
N GLN A 121 12.06 16.07 -2.34
CA GLN A 121 12.27 16.97 -1.20
C GLN A 121 10.98 17.15 -0.39
N GLN A 122 9.83 17.17 -1.06
CA GLN A 122 8.52 17.22 -0.42
C GLN A 122 8.21 15.89 0.28
N ILE A 123 8.46 14.75 -0.35
CA ILE A 123 8.34 13.42 0.25
C ILE A 123 9.20 13.32 1.52
N LEU A 124 10.45 13.79 1.48
CA LEU A 124 11.35 13.79 2.63
C LEU A 124 10.84 14.71 3.76
N ALA A 125 10.17 15.81 3.45
CA ALA A 125 9.57 16.68 4.45
C ALA A 125 8.36 16.00 5.12
N VAL A 126 7.51 15.34 4.33
CA VAL A 126 6.36 14.56 4.82
C VAL A 126 6.85 13.38 5.68
N ALA A 127 7.85 12.62 5.22
CA ALA A 127 8.45 11.50 5.95
C ALA A 127 9.05 11.93 7.29
N ARG A 128 9.50 13.18 7.43
CA ARG A 128 9.98 13.74 8.70
C ARG A 128 8.85 14.24 9.62
N GLY A 129 7.58 14.08 9.21
CA GLY A 129 6.42 14.57 9.94
C GLY A 129 6.26 16.10 9.92
N ALA A 130 6.97 16.80 9.03
CA ALA A 130 6.95 18.26 8.99
C ALA A 130 5.67 18.81 8.36
N VAL A 131 4.96 17.99 7.57
CA VAL A 131 3.71 18.35 6.89
C VAL A 131 2.78 17.13 6.82
N PRO A 132 1.44 17.33 6.86
CA PRO A 132 0.48 16.24 6.68
C PRO A 132 0.50 15.72 5.23
N VAL A 133 0.26 14.42 5.07
CA VAL A 133 0.08 13.76 3.76
C VAL A 133 -1.31 14.10 3.22
N ARG A 134 -1.38 14.69 2.01
CA ARG A 134 -2.66 15.09 1.38
C ARG A 134 -2.85 14.58 -0.04
N ASP A 135 -1.95 13.70 -0.48
CA ASP A 135 -2.02 13.06 -1.78
C ASP A 135 -1.64 11.58 -1.63
N GLY A 136 -2.36 10.70 -2.33
CA GLY A 136 -2.14 9.26 -2.22
C GLY A 136 -0.81 8.82 -2.82
N GLY A 137 -0.34 9.48 -3.89
CA GLY A 137 0.99 9.23 -4.43
C GLY A 137 2.07 9.56 -3.39
N GLN A 138 1.95 10.70 -2.71
CA GLN A 138 2.84 11.04 -1.61
C GLN A 138 2.75 10.06 -0.43
N ALA A 139 1.54 9.61 -0.06
CA ALA A 139 1.35 8.60 0.98
C ALA A 139 2.13 7.33 0.65
N ILE A 140 1.99 6.84 -0.59
CA ILE A 140 2.70 5.66 -1.10
C ILE A 140 4.21 5.90 -1.10
N ALA A 141 4.69 7.03 -1.61
CA ALA A 141 6.12 7.31 -1.65
C ALA A 141 6.76 7.33 -0.24
N VAL A 142 6.05 7.88 0.75
CA VAL A 142 6.51 7.87 2.15
C VAL A 142 6.43 6.47 2.76
N PHE A 143 5.43 5.65 2.37
CA PHE A 143 5.34 4.25 2.78
C PHE A 143 6.54 3.45 2.27
N GLU A 144 6.82 3.53 0.97
CA GLU A 144 7.97 2.84 0.35
C GLU A 144 9.30 3.29 0.97
N ALA A 145 9.42 4.58 1.28
CA ALA A 145 10.61 5.09 1.91
C ALA A 145 10.76 4.66 3.37
N ALA A 146 9.65 4.57 4.13
CA ALA A 146 9.67 4.00 5.47
C ALA A 146 10.10 2.52 5.44
N TYR A 147 9.66 1.79 4.41
CA TYR A 147 9.96 0.38 4.22
C TYR A 147 11.42 0.13 3.81
N TYR A 148 11.91 0.75 2.75
CA TYR A 148 13.23 0.47 2.17
C TYR A 148 14.37 1.31 2.75
N ARG A 149 14.15 2.62 2.95
CA ARG A 149 15.20 3.56 3.37
C ARG A 149 15.27 3.67 4.88
N ASP A 150 14.15 3.95 5.52
CA ASP A 150 14.10 4.17 6.98
C ASP A 150 14.09 2.82 7.73
N ARG A 151 13.65 1.74 7.06
CA ARG A 151 13.56 0.37 7.57
C ARG A 151 12.78 0.26 8.89
N ASP A 152 11.65 0.99 8.95
CA ASP A 152 10.81 1.12 10.14
C ASP A 152 9.35 0.74 9.82
N GLY A 153 8.93 -0.43 10.30
CA GLY A 153 7.59 -0.97 10.09
C GLY A 153 6.50 -0.18 10.82
N GLY A 154 6.83 0.50 11.92
CA GLY A 154 5.90 1.39 12.62
C GLY A 154 5.58 2.64 11.79
N ARG A 155 6.61 3.27 11.21
CA ARG A 155 6.46 4.41 10.29
C ARG A 155 5.70 4.02 9.03
N ALA A 156 5.98 2.84 8.47
CA ALA A 156 5.21 2.33 7.33
C ALA A 156 3.74 2.11 7.70
N ARG A 157 3.46 1.43 8.83
CA ARG A 157 2.08 1.12 9.26
C ARG A 157 1.26 2.38 9.57
N ALA A 158 1.89 3.46 10.01
CA ALA A 158 1.24 4.74 10.30
C ALA A 158 0.60 5.41 9.07
N LEU A 159 0.99 5.01 7.86
CA LEU A 159 0.40 5.51 6.60
C LEU A 159 -0.75 4.65 6.08
N VAL A 160 -1.05 3.56 6.78
CA VAL A 160 -2.05 2.58 6.40
C VAL A 160 -3.27 2.76 7.31
N ALA A 161 -4.47 2.74 6.73
CA ALA A 161 -5.70 2.81 7.51
C ALA A 161 -5.76 1.65 8.51
N GLU A 162 -6.30 1.90 9.71
CA GLU A 162 -6.39 0.87 10.76
C GLU A 162 -7.19 -0.34 10.28
N SER A 163 -8.30 -0.09 9.58
CA SER A 163 -9.18 -1.12 9.02
C SER A 163 -8.70 -1.74 7.70
N ALA A 164 -7.53 -1.38 7.18
CA ALA A 164 -7.01 -1.96 5.95
C ALA A 164 -6.56 -3.41 6.21
N ALA A 165 -6.86 -4.31 5.28
CA ALA A 165 -6.30 -5.66 5.24
C ALA A 165 -4.83 -5.62 4.78
N VAL A 166 -3.99 -4.96 5.58
CA VAL A 166 -2.56 -4.80 5.39
C VAL A 166 -1.92 -5.14 6.73
N ALA A 167 -0.79 -5.84 6.68
CA ALA A 167 -0.11 -6.35 7.86
C ALA A 167 0.14 -5.28 8.93
N ASP A 168 0.18 -5.68 10.20
CA ASP A 168 0.47 -4.78 11.32
C ASP A 168 1.96 -4.37 11.38
N ALA A 169 2.33 -3.50 12.34
CA ALA A 169 3.68 -2.95 12.38
C ALA A 169 4.78 -4.02 12.66
N PRO A 170 4.64 -4.93 13.64
CA PRO A 170 5.59 -6.02 13.85
C PRO A 170 5.71 -6.93 12.63
N ALA A 171 4.58 -7.23 11.99
CA ALA A 171 4.54 -8.00 10.78
C ALA A 171 5.35 -7.30 9.67
N ILE A 172 5.04 -6.04 9.35
CA ILE A 172 5.78 -5.27 8.33
C ILE A 172 7.28 -5.24 8.66
N GLN A 173 7.65 -5.07 9.94
CA GLN A 173 9.05 -5.09 10.37
C GLN A 173 9.74 -6.42 10.06
N ALA A 174 9.08 -7.55 10.27
CA ALA A 174 9.64 -8.86 9.90
C ALA A 174 9.90 -8.97 8.38
N GLY A 175 9.00 -8.40 7.56
CA GLY A 175 9.20 -8.25 6.12
C GLY A 175 10.44 -7.41 5.79
N ILE A 176 10.59 -6.25 6.43
CA ILE A 176 11.75 -5.36 6.27
C ILE A 176 13.03 -6.09 6.64
N ASP A 177 13.06 -6.77 7.79
CA ASP A 177 14.23 -7.47 8.33
C ASP A 177 14.68 -8.64 7.45
N SER A 178 13.77 -9.21 6.64
CA SER A 178 14.11 -10.23 5.64
C SER A 178 14.92 -9.70 4.45
N ILE A 179 14.94 -8.37 4.24
CA ILE A 179 15.66 -7.73 3.13
C ILE A 179 17.06 -7.34 3.60
N PRO A 180 18.14 -7.72 2.88
CA PRO A 180 19.51 -7.40 3.26
C PRO A 180 19.76 -5.90 3.46
N VAL A 181 20.58 -5.55 4.44
CA VAL A 181 21.08 -4.18 4.61
C VAL A 181 21.91 -3.79 3.38
N GLY A 182 21.76 -2.55 2.92
CA GLY A 182 22.40 -2.07 1.69
C GLY A 182 21.56 -2.30 0.43
N THR A 183 20.38 -2.90 0.56
CA THR A 183 19.38 -2.91 -0.52
C THR A 183 19.00 -1.48 -0.89
N THR A 184 19.02 -1.18 -2.18
CA THR A 184 18.52 0.09 -2.72
C THR A 184 17.27 -0.15 -3.53
N TYR A 185 16.47 0.90 -3.72
CA TYR A 185 15.21 0.78 -4.45
C TYR A 185 14.92 2.01 -5.31
N CYS A 186 14.04 1.86 -6.29
CA CYS A 186 13.36 2.93 -7.00
C CYS A 186 11.89 2.57 -7.20
N ALA A 187 11.00 3.33 -6.58
CA ALA A 187 9.56 3.19 -6.73
C ALA A 187 9.03 4.25 -7.70
N ARG A 188 8.36 3.79 -8.77
CA ARG A 188 7.60 4.60 -9.72
C ARG A 188 6.12 4.47 -9.43
N ILE A 189 5.46 5.58 -9.15
CA ILE A 189 4.07 5.63 -8.70
C ILE A 189 3.28 6.42 -9.72
N ARG A 190 2.33 5.77 -10.39
CA ARG A 190 1.41 6.43 -11.32
C ARG A 190 -0.02 6.36 -10.79
N ARG A 191 -0.73 7.48 -10.88
CA ARG A 191 -2.19 7.48 -10.66
C ARG A 191 -2.87 6.73 -11.79
N LEU A 192 -3.70 5.74 -11.46
CA LEU A 192 -4.56 5.01 -12.39
C LEU A 192 -5.96 5.61 -12.42
N ASP A 193 -6.47 5.96 -11.24
CA ASP A 193 -7.78 6.59 -11.03
C ASP A 193 -7.75 7.40 -9.71
N LEU A 194 -8.85 8.04 -9.34
CA LEU A 194 -9.00 8.71 -8.05
C LEU A 194 -8.80 7.70 -6.92
N GLY A 195 -7.78 7.94 -6.10
CA GLY A 195 -7.43 7.05 -4.98
C GLY A 195 -6.79 5.72 -5.39
N LEU A 196 -6.54 5.47 -6.68
CA LEU A 196 -5.95 4.21 -7.17
C LEU A 196 -4.64 4.45 -7.91
N TYR A 197 -3.61 3.70 -7.56
CA TYR A 197 -2.25 3.87 -8.09
C TYR A 197 -1.66 2.54 -8.53
N GLY A 198 -0.86 2.59 -9.59
CA GLY A 198 0.04 1.53 -9.98
C GLY A 198 1.43 1.88 -9.49
N VAL A 199 2.10 0.93 -8.85
CA VAL A 199 3.44 1.09 -8.29
C VAL A 199 4.34 0.01 -8.89
N GLU A 200 5.47 0.44 -9.44
CA GLU A 200 6.55 -0.44 -9.89
C GLU A 200 7.80 -0.15 -9.05
N ILE A 201 8.30 -1.16 -8.36
CA ILE A 201 9.45 -1.07 -7.46
C ILE A 201 10.59 -1.87 -8.07
N HIS A 202 11.67 -1.20 -8.40
CA HIS A 202 12.94 -1.82 -8.74
C HIS A 202 13.77 -1.95 -7.46
N GLU A 203 14.06 -3.17 -7.03
CA GLU A 203 14.81 -3.49 -5.81
C GLU A 203 16.15 -4.12 -6.18
N VAL A 204 17.25 -3.54 -5.67
CA VAL A 204 18.61 -4.02 -5.93
C VAL A 204 19.24 -4.42 -4.60
N ARG A 205 19.38 -5.73 -4.39
CA ARG A 205 20.03 -6.29 -3.21
C ARG A 205 21.53 -6.50 -3.46
N PRO A 206 22.39 -6.38 -2.43
CA PRO A 206 23.82 -6.59 -2.60
C PRO A 206 24.15 -8.00 -3.12
N GLY A 207 24.82 -8.08 -4.28
CA GLY A 207 25.25 -9.35 -4.86
C GLY A 207 24.16 -10.14 -5.60
N GLU A 208 22.96 -9.59 -5.72
CA GLU A 208 21.84 -10.20 -6.43
C GLU A 208 21.45 -9.36 -7.66
N PRO A 209 20.85 -9.97 -8.69
CA PRO A 209 20.24 -9.22 -9.79
C PRO A 209 19.07 -8.35 -9.29
N GLU A 210 18.74 -7.30 -10.06
CA GLU A 210 17.58 -6.45 -9.78
C GLU A 210 16.28 -7.28 -9.81
N SER A 211 15.41 -7.04 -8.83
CA SER A 211 14.05 -7.56 -8.77
C SER A 211 13.05 -6.45 -9.07
N ILE A 212 11.98 -6.77 -9.80
CA ILE A 212 10.90 -5.82 -10.12
C ILE A 212 9.60 -6.31 -9.47
N TRP A 213 9.01 -5.46 -8.63
CA TRP A 213 7.72 -5.73 -8.00
C TRP A 213 6.66 -4.78 -8.55
N ARG A 214 5.46 -5.29 -8.81
CA ARG A 214 4.32 -4.49 -9.26
C ARG A 214 3.17 -4.62 -8.31
N GLN A 215 2.56 -3.48 -8.00
CA GLN A 215 1.47 -3.39 -7.06
C GLN A 215 0.39 -2.43 -7.58
N GLN A 216 -0.83 -2.67 -7.15
CA GLN A 216 -1.93 -1.73 -7.19
C GLN A 216 -2.24 -1.30 -5.76
N ILE A 217 -2.20 0.01 -5.50
CA ILE A 217 -2.42 0.56 -4.16
C ILE A 217 -3.62 1.49 -4.18
N ALA A 218 -4.56 1.24 -3.26
CA ALA A 218 -5.71 2.09 -3.02
C ALA A 218 -5.45 3.00 -1.81
N THR A 219 -5.96 4.23 -1.88
CA THR A 219 -5.86 5.24 -0.83
C THR A 219 -7.20 5.94 -0.63
N SER A 220 -7.41 6.48 0.56
CA SER A 220 -8.55 7.36 0.84
C SER A 220 -8.15 8.48 1.80
N ASP A 221 -8.78 9.65 1.64
CA ASP A 221 -8.63 10.74 2.59
C ASP A 221 -9.50 10.53 3.83
N ARG A 222 -8.90 10.68 5.00
CA ARG A 222 -9.57 10.72 6.31
C ARG A 222 -9.11 11.98 7.03
N ASP A 223 -10.04 12.90 7.28
CA ASP A 223 -9.78 14.14 8.04
C ASP A 223 -8.60 14.98 7.51
N GLY A 224 -8.40 14.99 6.19
CA GLY A 224 -7.31 15.72 5.54
C GLY A 224 -5.94 15.03 5.62
N HIS A 225 -5.94 13.74 5.98
CA HIS A 225 -4.80 12.83 5.89
C HIS A 225 -5.12 11.68 4.93
N THR A 226 -4.33 11.56 3.86
CA THR A 226 -4.48 10.43 2.92
C THR A 226 -3.81 9.18 3.49
N LEU A 227 -4.56 8.08 3.57
CA LEU A 227 -4.11 6.78 4.07
C LEU A 227 -4.22 5.69 3.00
N ILE A 228 -3.31 4.73 3.02
CA ILE A 228 -3.38 3.50 2.22
C ILE A 228 -4.47 2.59 2.78
N THR A 229 -5.36 2.11 1.92
CA THR A 229 -6.50 1.26 2.31
C THR A 229 -6.38 -0.16 1.80
N ALA A 230 -5.58 -0.40 0.76
CA ALA A 230 -5.29 -1.73 0.25
C ALA A 230 -3.98 -1.72 -0.55
N ILE A 231 -3.24 -2.82 -0.50
CA ILE A 231 -2.09 -3.10 -1.36
C ILE A 231 -2.33 -4.47 -1.99
N THR A 232 -2.32 -4.52 -3.31
CA THR A 232 -2.54 -5.76 -4.07
C THR A 232 -1.37 -5.97 -5.02
N GLN A 233 -0.79 -7.17 -5.02
CA GLN A 233 0.28 -7.51 -5.96
C GLN A 233 -0.30 -7.77 -7.36
N LEU A 234 0.46 -7.44 -8.41
CA LEU A 234 0.14 -7.68 -9.81
C LEU A 234 1.03 -8.76 -10.43
#